data_AF-A0A527YLF4-F1
#
_entry.id   AF-A0A527YLF4-F1
#
_cell.length_a   1.000
_cell.length_b   1.000
_cell.length_c   1.000
_cell.angle_alpha   90.00
_cell.angle_beta   90.00
_cell.angle_gamma   90.00
#
_symmetry.space_group_name_H-M   'P 1'
#
loop_
_entity.id
_entity.type
_entity.pdbx_description
1 polymer ?
#
loop_
_entity_poly.entity_id
_entity_poly.type
_entity_poly.pdbx_seq_one_letter_code
_entity_poly.pdbx_strand_id
1 'polypeptide(L)' 'SRSTAVMERLGMIADPASDFDHPGIPDSHAMLKRHVFYRLTGKDWQANRP' A
#
# COMPACT_ATOMS: atom_id res chain seq x y z
N SER A 1 0.41 2.88 -10.07
CA SER A 1 -0.60 1.94 -10.63
C SER A 1 -2.00 2.50 -10.41
N ARG A 2 -3.07 1.89 -10.98
CA ARG A 2 -4.45 2.30 -10.68
C ARG A 2 -4.80 2.15 -9.19
N SER A 3 -4.29 1.12 -8.53
CA SER A 3 -4.46 0.91 -7.08
C SER A 3 -3.70 1.96 -6.27
N THR A 4 -2.42 2.19 -6.55
CA THR A 4 -1.60 3.20 -5.85
C THR A 4 -2.21 4.60 -5.90
N ALA A 5 -2.73 5.00 -7.06
CA ALA A 5 -3.38 6.30 -7.22
C ALA A 5 -4.65 6.44 -6.36
N VAL A 6 -5.35 5.33 -6.06
CA VAL A 6 -6.48 5.35 -5.11
C VAL A 6 -5.98 5.55 -3.68
N MET A 7 -4.91 4.87 -3.28
CA MET A 7 -4.32 5.03 -1.95
C MET A 7 -3.91 6.50 -1.70
N GLU A 8 -3.26 7.13 -2.68
CA GLU A 8 -2.87 8.55 -2.61
C GLU A 8 -4.09 9.48 -2.50
N ARG A 9 -5.16 9.24 -3.27
CA ARG A 9 -6.40 10.06 -3.22
C ARG A 9 -7.14 9.93 -1.90
N LEU A 10 -7.05 8.77 -1.24
CA LEU A 10 -7.62 8.55 0.09
C LEU A 10 -6.77 9.21 1.20
N GLY A 11 -5.65 9.86 0.84
CA GLY A 11 -4.73 10.47 1.79
C GLY A 11 -3.85 9.45 2.52
N MET A 12 -3.72 8.22 1.98
CA MET A 12 -2.81 7.22 2.55
C MET A 12 -1.36 7.57 2.22
N ILE A 13 -0.45 7.26 3.13
CA ILE A 13 0.98 7.56 3.02
C ILE A 13 1.75 6.25 2.80
N ALA A 14 2.69 6.27 1.86
CA ALA A 14 3.59 5.13 1.63
C ALA A 14 4.53 4.92 2.82
N ASP A 15 4.73 3.66 3.20
CA ASP A 15 5.68 3.26 4.24
C ASP A 15 6.62 2.17 3.70
N PRO A 16 7.68 2.56 2.97
CA PRO A 16 8.57 1.62 2.29
C PRO A 16 9.30 0.67 3.26
N ALA A 17 9.46 1.06 4.54
CA ALA A 17 10.05 0.20 5.55
C ALA A 17 9.17 -1.01 5.89
N SER A 18 7.88 -0.94 5.53
CA SER A 18 6.90 -2.01 5.71
C SER A 18 6.56 -2.76 4.43
N ASP A 19 7.22 -2.44 3.31
CA ASP A 19 7.11 -3.21 2.07
C ASP A 19 7.53 -4.66 2.30
N PHE A 20 6.89 -5.59 1.59
CA PHE A 20 7.11 -7.02 1.81
C PHE A 20 7.02 -7.82 0.52
N ASP A 21 7.61 -9.02 0.54
CA ASP A 21 7.42 -10.00 -0.52
C ASP A 21 6.25 -10.92 -0.15
N HIS A 22 5.27 -11.01 -1.04
CA HIS A 22 4.04 -11.75 -0.79
C HIS A 22 4.35 -13.26 -0.67
N PRO A 23 4.06 -13.89 0.48
CA PRO A 23 4.51 -15.26 0.76
C PRO A 23 3.84 -16.30 -0.15
N GLY A 24 2.63 -16.01 -0.65
CA GLY A 24 1.90 -16.90 -1.55
C GLY A 24 2.33 -16.85 -3.02
N ILE A 25 3.30 -16.01 -3.40
CA ILE A 25 3.75 -15.91 -4.79
C ILE A 25 5.02 -16.74 -4.96
N PRO A 26 5.08 -17.71 -5.89
CA PRO A 26 6.30 -18.49 -6.13
C PRO A 26 7.40 -17.68 -6.81
N ASP A 27 8.66 -18.14 -6.73
CA ASP A 27 9.81 -17.50 -7.40
C ASP A 27 9.70 -17.46 -8.93
N SER A 28 8.95 -18.39 -9.53
CA SER A 28 8.65 -18.37 -10.97
C SER A 28 7.94 -17.09 -11.41
N HIS A 29 7.34 -16.36 -10.47
CA HIS A 29 6.65 -15.08 -10.70
C HIS A 29 7.21 -13.98 -9.79
N ALA A 30 8.54 -13.92 -9.65
CA ALA A 30 9.23 -12.98 -8.76
C ALA A 30 8.80 -11.51 -8.93
N MET A 31 8.46 -11.10 -10.16
CA MET A 31 7.99 -9.73 -10.46
C MET A 31 6.68 -9.34 -9.76
N LEU A 32 5.89 -10.33 -9.31
CA LEU A 32 4.63 -10.09 -8.58
C LEU A 32 4.83 -10.13 -7.06
N LYS A 33 5.99 -10.57 -6.57
CA LYS A 33 6.23 -10.77 -5.13
C LYS A 33 6.20 -9.46 -4.35
N ARG A 34 6.91 -8.44 -4.83
CA ARG A 34 7.10 -7.20 -4.08
C ARG A 34 5.80 -6.41 -3.99
N HIS A 35 5.31 -6.20 -2.78
CA HIS A 35 4.15 -5.38 -2.46
C HIS A 35 4.58 -4.12 -1.72
N VAL A 36 3.97 -2.99 -2.10
CA VAL A 36 4.18 -1.69 -1.46
C VAL A 36 3.17 -1.50 -0.34
N PHE A 37 3.62 -0.91 0.77
CA PHE A 37 2.81 -0.69 1.95
C PHE A 37 2.34 0.77 2.04
N TYR A 38 1.05 0.96 2.31
CA TYR A 38 0.43 2.27 2.51
C TYR A 38 -0.37 2.25 3.82
N ARG A 39 -0.30 3.33 4.59
CA ARG A 39 -0.99 3.48 5.88
C ARG A 39 -1.90 4.70 5.88
N LEU A 40 -2.96 4.61 6.67
CA LEU A 40 -3.80 5.72 7.03
C LEU A 40 -4.19 5.55 8.49
N THR A 41 -3.87 6.54 9.32
CA THR A 41 -4.25 6.46 10.73
C THR A 41 -5.73 6.78 10.90
N GLY A 42 -6.34 6.30 11.99
CA GLY A 42 -7.72 6.66 12.30
C GLY A 42 -7.93 8.17 12.48
N LYS A 43 -6.91 8.88 12.96
CA LYS A 43 -6.92 10.35 13.09
C LYS A 43 -6.92 11.03 11.72
N ASP A 44 -6.04 10.62 10.81
CA ASP A 44 -5.94 11.19 9.46
C ASP A 44 -7.20 10.90 8.64
N TRP A 45 -7.77 9.70 8.81
CA TRP A 45 -9.07 9.36 8.23
C TRP A 45 -10.18 10.29 8.72
N GLN A 46 -10.27 10.54 10.03
CA GLN A 46 -11.28 11.44 10.60
C GLN A 46 -11.15 12.88 10.10
N ALA A 47 -9.92 13.37 9.93
CA ALA A 47 -9.65 14.71 9.41
C ALA A 47 -10.03 14.87 7.93
N ASN A 48 -9.97 13.78 7.15
CA ASN A 48 -10.29 13.74 5.72
C ASN A 48 -11.69 13.18 5.42
N ARG A 49 -12.57 13.06 6.42
CA ARG A 49 -13.97 12.67 6.17
C ARG A 49 -14.64 13.76 5.32
N PRO A 50 -15.36 13.37 4.24
CA PRO A 50 -16.17 14.31 3.48
C PRO A 50 -17.29 14.90 4.34
#